data_AF-A0A117S4C4-F1
#
_entry.id   AF-A0A117S4C4-F1
#
_cell.length_a   1.000
_cell.length_b   1.000
_cell.length_c   1.000
_cell.angle_alpha   90.00
_cell.angle_beta   90.00
_cell.angle_gamma   90.00
#
_symmetry.space_group_name_H-M   'P 1'
#
loop_
_entity.id
_entity.type
_entity.pdbx_description
1 polymer ?
#
loop_
_entity_poly.entity_id
_entity_poly.type
_entity_poly.pdbx_seq_one_letter_code
_entity_poly.pdbx_strand_id
1 'polypeptide(L)' 'MSTKKVITIASLVIILSIIVEVLFVDIHAEFWWHELIGFDVIFGFLGCLLLIVGAKTLGKEFLQRSEDYYAGGEEDHD' A
#
# COMPACT_ATOMS: atom_id res chain seq x y z
N MET A 1 -16.20 11.79 6.14
CA MET A 1 -15.04 12.72 6.05
C MET A 1 -14.99 13.22 4.60
N SER A 2 -15.00 14.54 4.36
CA SER A 2 -14.98 15.05 2.98
C SER A 2 -13.65 14.70 2.32
N THR A 3 -13.65 14.23 1.06
CA THR A 3 -12.44 13.88 0.30
C THR A 3 -11.39 14.99 0.35
N LYS A 4 -11.84 16.25 0.31
CA LYS A 4 -10.99 17.44 0.45
C LYS A 4 -10.26 17.46 1.79
N LYS A 5 -10.94 17.14 2.90
CA LYS A 5 -10.34 17.07 4.24
C LYS A 5 -9.31 15.94 4.34
N VAL A 6 -9.58 14.79 3.73
CA VAL A 6 -8.64 13.65 3.70
C VAL A 6 -7.36 14.06 2.97
N ILE A 7 -7.49 14.66 1.79
CA ILE A 7 -6.33 15.11 0.99
C ILE A 7 -5.53 16.16 1.78
N THR A 8 -6.20 17.16 2.37
CA THR A 8 -5.51 18.18 3.16
C THR A 8 -4.73 17.58 4.32
N ILE A 9 -5.31 16.64 5.06
CA ILE A 9 -4.64 16.01 6.20
C ILE A 9 -3.45 15.16 5.71
N ALA A 10 -3.63 14.35 4.66
CA ALA A 10 -2.57 13.54 4.09
C ALA A 10 -1.39 14.39 3.61
N SER A 11 -1.65 15.49 2.89
CA SER A 11 -0.63 16.43 2.45
C SER A 11 0.12 17.07 3.63
N LEU A 12 -0.59 17.42 4.71
CA LEU A 12 0.02 18.04 5.89
C LEU A 12 0.93 17.06 6.63
N VAL A 13 0.53 15.79 6.73
CA VAL A 13 1.36 14.72 7.29
C VAL A 13 2.63 14.51 6.46
N ILE A 14 2.53 14.45 5.13
CA ILE A 14 3.69 14.29 4.24
C ILE A 14 4.67 15.45 4.41
N ILE A 15 4.18 16.70 4.41
CA ILE A 15 5.03 17.88 4.61
C ILE A 15 5.72 17.83 5.97
N LEU A 16 4.99 17.44 7.03
CA LEU A 16 5.57 17.31 8.37
C LEU A 16 6.66 16.22 8.41
N SER A 17 6.44 15.07 7.78
CA SER A 17 7.44 14.00 7.69
C SER A 17 8.72 14.47 7.00
N ILE A 18 8.61 15.23 5.90
CA ILE A 18 9.78 15.80 5.20
C ILE A 18 10.51 16.80 6.09
N ILE A 19 9.79 17.64 6.83
CA ILE A 19 10.41 18.59 7.77
C ILE A 19 11.20 17.84 8.85
N VAL A 20 10.65 16.75 9.39
CA VAL A 20 11.34 15.90 10.36
C VAL A 20 12.59 15.28 9.72
N GLU A 21 12.51 14.69 8.53
CA GLU A 21 13.69 14.17 7.83
C GLU A 21 14.79 15.23 7.66
N VAL A 22 14.44 16.45 7.25
CA VAL A 22 15.42 17.54 7.06
C VAL A 22 16.06 17.97 8.39
N LEU A 23 15.31 18.01 9.48
CA LEU A 23 15.83 18.39 10.80
C LEU A 23 16.69 17.32 11.45
N PHE A 24 16.45 16.05 11.12
CA PHE A 24 17.11 14.88 11.70
C PHE A 24 18.02 14.16 10.70
N VAL A 25 18.37 14.78 9.57
CA VAL A 25 19.36 14.25 8.62
C VAL A 25 20.72 14.25 9.31
N ASP A 26 21.04 13.14 9.97
CA ASP A 26 22.31 12.94 10.64
C ASP A 26 23.38 12.60 9.59
N ILE A 27 24.58 13.17 9.76
CA ILE A 27 25.74 13.02 8.84
C ILE A 27 26.26 11.56 8.78
N HIS A 28 25.68 10.66 9.57
CA HIS A 28 26.02 9.23 9.66
C HIS A 28 25.03 8.35 8.90
N ALA A 29 24.66 8.73 7.68
CA ALA A 29 23.93 7.84 6.79
C ALA A 29 24.84 6.65 6.44
N GLU A 30 24.68 5.53 7.16
CA GLU A 30 25.34 4.23 6.87
C GLU A 30 25.03 3.75 5.43
N PHE A 31 23.95 4.25 4.84
CA PHE A 31 23.51 3.88 3.50
C PHE A 31 23.17 5.11 2.64
N TRP A 32 23.66 5.10 1.40
CA TRP A 32 23.46 6.15 0.38
C TRP A 32 22.00 6.53 0.09
N TRP A 33 21.03 5.65 0.34
CA TRP A 33 19.61 5.97 0.12
C TRP A 33 18.99 6.83 1.25
N HIS A 34 19.61 6.88 2.43
CA HIS A 34 19.19 7.79 3.51
C HIS A 34 19.69 9.22 3.32
N GLU A 35 20.59 9.48 2.37
CA GLU A 35 20.94 10.86 1.95
C GLU A 35 19.84 11.52 1.12
N LEU A 36 18.92 10.73 0.57
CA LEU A 36 17.81 11.22 -0.24
C LEU A 36 16.66 11.68 0.66
N ILE A 37 16.49 12.99 0.79
CA ILE A 37 15.34 13.59 1.46
C ILE A 37 14.04 13.09 0.80
N GLY A 38 13.11 12.55 1.60
CA GLY A 38 11.85 12.01 1.14
C GLY A 38 11.90 10.53 0.74
N PHE A 39 13.04 9.84 0.87
CA PHE A 39 13.16 8.43 0.54
C PHE A 39 12.17 7.57 1.34
N ASP A 40 12.03 7.80 2.64
CA ASP A 40 11.19 6.96 3.49
C ASP A 40 9.71 7.14 3.16
N VAL A 41 9.27 8.36 2.83
CA VAL A 41 7.90 8.65 2.40
C VAL A 41 7.59 7.94 1.08
N ILE A 42 8.51 8.02 0.12
CA ILE A 42 8.35 7.37 -1.19
C ILE A 42 8.36 5.85 -1.06
N PHE A 43 9.30 5.32 -0.28
CA PHE A 43 9.44 3.89 -0.03
C PHE A 43 8.22 3.32 0.69
N GLY A 44 7.72 3.99 1.73
CA GLY A 44 6.50 3.61 2.43
C GLY A 44 5.28 3.63 1.52
N PHE A 45 5.14 4.66 0.68
CA PHE A 45 4.03 4.76 -0.28
C PHE A 45 4.08 3.65 -1.34
N LEU A 46 5.24 3.43 -1.95
CA LEU A 46 5.46 2.36 -2.92
C LEU A 46 5.26 0.98 -2.30
N GLY A 47 5.75 0.75 -1.08
CA GLY A 47 5.56 -0.48 -0.34
C GLY A 47 4.08 -0.77 -0.10
N CYS A 48 3.31 0.24 0.33
CA CYS A 48 1.87 0.12 0.49
C CYS A 48 1.16 -0.22 -0.84
N LEU A 49 1.52 0.47 -1.92
CA LEU A 49 0.97 0.19 -3.25
C LEU A 49 1.31 -1.26 -3.71
N LEU A 50 2.54 -1.70 -3.49
CA LEU A 50 3.00 -3.06 -3.78
C LEU A 50 2.20 -4.10 -3.01
N LEU A 51 1.94 -3.86 -1.72
CA LEU A 51 1.13 -4.76 -0.89
C LEU A 51 -0.31 -4.84 -1.40
N ILE A 52 -0.93 -3.71 -1.75
CA ILE A 52 -2.30 -3.69 -2.28
C ILE A 52 -2.37 -4.46 -3.60
N VAL A 53 -1.46 -4.19 -4.54
CA VAL A 53 -1.43 -4.84 -5.85
C VAL A 53 -1.09 -6.32 -5.72
N GLY A 54 -0.11 -6.65 -4.88
CA GLY A 54 0.30 -8.02 -4.57
C GLY A 54 -0.85 -8.82 -3.96
N ALA A 55 -1.51 -8.29 -2.93
CA ALA A 55 -2.65 -8.92 -2.29
C ALA A 55 -3.82 -9.12 -3.26
N LYS A 56 -4.10 -8.13 -4.13
CA LYS A 56 -5.16 -8.25 -5.14
C LYS A 56 -4.86 -9.34 -6.16
N THR A 57 -3.61 -9.43 -6.61
CA THR A 57 -3.18 -10.42 -7.60
C THR A 57 -3.19 -11.83 -7.01
N LEU A 58 -2.61 -12.00 -5.82
CA LEU A 58 -2.62 -13.28 -5.09
C LEU A 58 -4.05 -13.71 -4.74
N GLY A 59 -4.88 -12.78 -4.28
CA GLY A 59 -6.28 -13.05 -3.98
C GLY A 59 -7.06 -13.56 -5.19
N LYS A 60 -6.92 -12.90 -6.34
CA LYS A 60 -7.66 -13.25 -7.56
C LYS A 60 -7.19 -14.55 -8.21
N GLU A 61 -5.88 -14.75 -8.31
CA GLU A 61 -5.31 -15.87 -9.06
C GLU A 61 -5.19 -17.14 -8.22
N PHE A 62 -4.91 -17.01 -6.91
CA PHE A 62 -4.56 -18.14 -6.07
C PHE A 62 -5.63 -18.48 -5.02
N LEU A 63 -6.33 -17.47 -4.49
CA LEU A 63 -7.26 -17.66 -3.37
C LEU A 63 -8.73 -17.76 -3.80
N GLN A 64 -9.13 -17.08 -4.88
CA GLN A 64 -10.50 -17.14 -5.39
C GLN A 64 -10.75 -18.48 -6.07
N ARG A 65 -11.57 -19.31 -5.43
CA ARG A 65 -12.08 -20.57 -5.96
C ARG A 65 -13.14 -20.30 -7.04
N SER A 66 -13.10 -21.06 -8.14
CA SER A 66 -14.13 -21.00 -9.20
C SER A 66 -15.53 -21.20 -8.59
N GLU A 67 -16.48 -20.35 -9.01
CA GLU A 67 -17.88 -20.38 -8.57
C GLU A 67 -18.58 -21.71 -8.91
N ASP A 68 -18.03 -22.50 -9.84
CA ASP A 68 -18.66 -23.72 -10.35
C ASP A 68 -18.54 -24.93 -9.39
N TYR A 69 -17.79 -24.81 -8.29
CA TYR A 69 -17.53 -25.91 -7.36
C TYR A 69 -18.78 -26.40 -6.60
N TYR A 70 -19.85 -25.60 -6.50
CA TYR A 70 -21.11 -25.97 -5.84
C TYR A 70 -22.29 -26.14 -6.81
N ALA A 71 -22.07 -25.97 -8.12
CA ALA A 71 -23.12 -26.11 -9.13
C ALA A 71 -23.43 -27.59 -9.49
N GLY A 72 -22.73 -28.56 -8.89
CA GLY A 72 -22.96 -29.98 -9.12
C GLY A 72 -23.81 -30.60 -8.00
N GLY A 73 -25.13 -30.48 -8.09
CA GLY A 73 -26.02 -31.11 -7.12
C GLY A 73 -27.52 -31.08 -7.42
N GLU A 74 -27.96 -30.60 -8.60
CA GLU A 74 -29.34 -30.77 -9.06
C GLU A 74 -29.37 -31.90 -10.08
N GLU A 75 -29.24 -33.14 -9.59
CA GLU A 75 -29.72 -34.30 -10.34
C GLU A 75 -31.23 -34.38 -10.12
N ASP A 76 -31.96 -33.89 -11.12
CA ASP A 76 -33.40 -34.08 -11.30
C ASP A 76 -33.74 -35.57 -11.08
N HIS A 77 -34.46 -35.84 -9.99
CA HIS A 77 -35.01 -37.15 -9.71
C HIS A 77 -36.46 -37.13 -10.19
N ASP A 78 -36.65 -37.60 -11.43
CA ASP A 78 -37.94 -37.98 -12.01
C ASP A 78 -38.69 -39.03 -11.15
#